data_AF-A0A7J5ZS12-F1
#
_entry.id   AF-A0A7J5ZS12-F1
#
_cell.length_a   1.000
_cell.length_b   1.000
_cell.length_c   1.000
_cell.angle_alpha   90.00
_cell.angle_beta   90.00
_cell.angle_gamma   90.00
#
_symmetry.space_group_name_H-M   'P 1'
#
loop_
_entity.id
_entity.type
_entity.pdbx_description
1 polymer ?
#
loop_
_entity_poly.entity_id
_entity_poly.type
_entity_poly.pdbx_seq_one_letter_code
_entity_poly.pdbx_strand_id
1 'polypeptide(L)'
;MGSVLALSSRPGRQNSPFPQDRPLSRWDKRDGRLPNPGSFDGLHRSCKDVFPQQVEGVKMVINKTLSSFFKVSHTFHISAVAPSMYRFHAEYLQSDTDCKETGSPMLIGEMDSSGSLNAHSLFHLSERIRAKAVFQTVQSQFVTWQFETEYRGSDFTAAVTMANPDIFRESVITVAHFLQSVSPQLVLGGELVYHRGRAEEGGILTLAGQYSGPNWVATLNAGKGGAHASYYHRANKQIQVGVEFEASTRTQETKFSFGYQMDLPEANMVFRVPVYHRGRSGEAPVSSSGYANHGGLRQPQRRQAASRPRRERRLDV
;
A
#
# COMPACT_ATOMS: atom_id res chain seq x y z
N MET A 1 -6.79 26.30 -0.16
CA MET A 1 -7.17 26.13 -1.58
C MET A 1 -7.25 24.63 -1.83
N GLY A 2 -8.45 24.12 -2.11
CA GLY A 2 -8.76 22.68 -2.13
C GLY A 2 -8.29 21.98 -3.40
N SER A 3 -7.83 20.73 -3.26
CA SER A 3 -7.36 19.90 -4.38
C SER A 3 -8.50 18.98 -4.83
N VAL A 4 -8.89 19.07 -6.10
CA VAL A 4 -9.94 18.22 -6.70
C VAL A 4 -9.27 17.04 -7.41
N LEU A 5 -9.35 15.85 -6.80
CA LEU A 5 -9.01 14.58 -7.46
C LEU A 5 -10.19 14.14 -8.33
N ALA A 6 -10.04 14.21 -9.65
CA ALA A 6 -10.99 13.64 -10.59
C ALA A 6 -10.43 12.32 -11.17
N LEU A 7 -10.84 11.19 -10.60
CA LEU A 7 -10.60 9.87 -11.18
C LEU A 7 -11.79 9.50 -12.08
N SER A 8 -11.53 9.37 -13.39
CA SER A 8 -12.47 8.83 -14.36
C SER A 8 -12.13 7.35 -14.62
N SER A 9 -12.81 6.43 -13.94
CA SER A 9 -12.78 5.00 -14.25
C SER A 9 -14.14 4.55 -14.78
N ARG A 10 -14.19 4.11 -16.06
CA ARG A 10 -15.33 3.34 -16.61
C ARG A 10 -15.26 1.89 -16.12
N PRO A 11 -16.41 1.19 -16.02
CA PRO A 11 -16.54 0.00 -15.18
C PRO A 11 -15.93 -1.22 -15.87
N GLY A 12 -14.75 -1.63 -15.41
CA GLY A 12 -14.08 -2.85 -15.82
C GLY A 12 -13.41 -3.48 -14.61
N ARG A 13 -13.98 -4.61 -14.15
CA ARG A 13 -13.49 -5.53 -13.11
C ARG A 13 -12.83 -4.89 -11.87
N GLN A 14 -13.66 -4.80 -10.83
CA GLN A 14 -13.31 -4.56 -9.43
C GLN A 14 -12.20 -5.52 -8.96
N ASN A 15 -10.96 -5.03 -8.91
CA ASN A 15 -9.90 -5.65 -8.13
C ASN A 15 -10.06 -5.18 -6.69
N SER A 16 -10.80 -5.93 -5.88
CA SER A 16 -10.81 -5.75 -4.43
C SER A 16 -9.42 -6.07 -3.84
N PRO A 17 -8.94 -5.31 -2.83
CA PRO A 17 -7.70 -5.64 -2.12
C PRO A 17 -7.87 -6.81 -1.13
N PHE A 18 -9.06 -7.42 -1.06
CA PHE A 18 -9.32 -8.66 -0.33
C PHE A 18 -9.64 -9.78 -1.32
N PRO A 19 -9.22 -11.04 -1.04
CA PRO A 19 -9.73 -12.19 -1.76
C PRO A 19 -11.26 -12.15 -1.69
N GLN A 20 -11.92 -12.33 -2.85
CA GLN A 20 -13.38 -12.46 -2.93
C GLN A 20 -13.84 -13.42 -1.84
N ASP A 21 -14.92 -13.06 -1.13
CA ASP A 21 -15.59 -13.89 -0.14
C ASP A 21 -15.83 -15.30 -0.71
N ARG A 22 -14.87 -16.21 -0.55
CA ARG A 22 -15.18 -17.63 -0.49
C ARG A 22 -15.91 -17.76 0.84
N PRO A 23 -17.18 -18.20 0.88
CA PRO A 23 -17.73 -18.64 2.15
C PRO A 23 -16.73 -19.68 2.66
N LEU A 24 -16.09 -19.38 3.80
CA LEU A 24 -15.15 -20.30 4.44
C LEU A 24 -15.89 -21.62 4.52
N SER A 25 -15.50 -22.56 3.66
CA SER A 25 -16.17 -23.83 3.61
C SER A 25 -16.01 -24.39 5.01
N ARG A 26 -17.09 -24.93 5.55
CA ARG A 26 -17.16 -25.54 6.89
C ARG A 26 -16.14 -26.69 7.07
N TRP A 27 -15.32 -26.95 6.06
CA TRP A 27 -14.39 -28.04 5.87
C TRP A 27 -12.91 -27.60 5.88
N ASP A 28 -12.57 -26.30 5.79
CA ASP A 28 -11.17 -25.82 5.97
C ASP A 28 -10.73 -25.76 7.44
N LYS A 29 -11.68 -25.89 8.38
CA LYS A 29 -11.39 -25.97 9.83
C LYS A 29 -10.86 -27.34 10.29
N ARG A 30 -10.63 -28.30 9.38
CA ARG A 30 -10.35 -29.70 9.75
C ARG A 30 -8.89 -30.12 9.81
N ASP A 31 -7.94 -29.32 9.31
CA ASP A 31 -6.55 -29.80 9.18
C ASP A 31 -5.57 -29.26 10.22
N GLY A 32 -5.99 -28.39 11.16
CA GLY A 32 -5.11 -27.84 12.19
C GLY A 32 -3.92 -27.01 11.66
N ARG A 33 -3.85 -26.77 10.34
CA ARG A 33 -2.81 -25.97 9.69
C ARG A 33 -3.04 -24.50 9.97
N LEU A 34 -1.99 -23.81 10.40
CA LEU A 34 -2.07 -22.39 10.70
C LEU A 34 -2.05 -21.60 9.40
N PRO A 35 -2.79 -20.48 9.31
CA PRO A 35 -2.74 -19.64 8.13
C PRO A 35 -1.37 -18.97 8.00
N ASN A 36 -0.88 -18.80 6.78
CA ASN A 36 0.36 -18.08 6.53
C ASN A 36 0.21 -16.61 7.03
N PRO A 37 1.16 -16.12 7.84
CA PRO A 37 1.10 -14.77 8.42
C PRO A 37 1.21 -13.61 7.41
N GLY A 38 1.58 -13.89 6.15
CA GLY A 38 1.86 -12.87 5.14
C GLY A 38 3.28 -12.32 5.21
N SER A 39 3.51 -11.18 4.57
CA SER A 39 4.80 -10.48 4.54
C SER A 39 4.93 -9.52 5.72
N PHE A 40 6.15 -9.29 6.20
CA PHE A 40 6.45 -8.31 7.25
C PHE A 40 5.98 -6.89 6.90
N ASP A 41 6.13 -6.48 5.63
CA ASP A 41 5.62 -5.19 5.12
C ASP A 41 4.08 -5.08 5.21
N GLY A 42 3.39 -6.22 5.21
CA GLY A 42 1.94 -6.31 5.29
C GLY A 42 1.38 -6.02 6.68
N LEU A 43 2.20 -6.06 7.73
CA LEU A 43 1.74 -6.03 9.12
C LEU A 43 0.95 -4.75 9.44
N HIS A 44 1.46 -3.60 9.00
CA HIS A 44 0.81 -2.30 9.21
C HIS A 44 -0.06 -1.86 8.04
N ARG A 45 -0.13 -2.65 6.96
CA ARG A 45 -0.80 -2.26 5.71
C ARG A 45 -2.28 -1.98 5.92
N SER A 46 -2.97 -2.83 6.67
CA SER A 46 -4.40 -2.65 6.95
C SER A 46 -4.71 -1.32 7.65
N CYS A 47 -3.83 -0.86 8.54
CA CYS A 47 -3.99 0.43 9.20
C CYS A 47 -3.58 1.58 8.26
N LYS A 48 -2.45 1.45 7.55
CA LYS A 48 -1.94 2.45 6.61
C LYS A 48 -2.91 2.73 5.45
N ASP A 49 -3.64 1.73 4.98
CA ASP A 49 -4.61 1.87 3.89
C ASP A 49 -5.83 2.74 4.27
N VAL A 50 -6.14 2.91 5.56
CA VAL A 50 -7.24 3.78 6.04
C VAL A 50 -6.86 5.26 5.93
N PHE A 51 -5.57 5.58 6.09
CA PHE A 51 -5.10 6.96 6.00
C PHE A 51 -5.07 7.45 4.54
N PRO A 52 -5.41 8.72 4.28
CA PRO A 52 -5.26 9.28 2.95
C PRO A 52 -3.81 9.61 2.66
N GLN A 53 -3.42 9.42 1.40
CA GLN A 53 -2.14 9.91 0.91
C GLN A 53 -2.20 11.44 0.80
N GLN A 54 -1.29 12.12 1.50
CA GLN A 54 -1.14 13.57 1.35
C GLN A 54 -0.59 13.86 -0.06
N VAL A 55 -1.29 14.70 -0.81
CA VAL A 55 -0.85 15.17 -2.13
C VAL A 55 -0.73 16.67 -2.06
N GLU A 56 0.45 17.17 -2.40
CA GLU A 56 0.73 18.58 -2.49
C GLU A 56 0.59 19.05 -3.95
N GLY A 57 -0.16 20.13 -4.16
CA GLY A 57 -0.43 20.65 -5.51
C GLY A 57 -1.41 19.78 -6.30
N VAL A 58 -1.10 19.59 -7.58
CA VAL A 58 -1.94 18.85 -8.53
C VAL A 58 -1.16 17.64 -9.05
N LYS A 59 -1.66 16.44 -8.72
CA LYS A 59 -1.16 15.17 -9.26
C LYS A 59 -2.17 14.65 -10.28
N MET A 60 -1.77 14.63 -11.55
CA MET A 60 -2.53 14.03 -12.64
C MET A 60 -1.89 12.70 -13.04
N VAL A 61 -2.66 11.62 -13.05
CA VAL A 61 -2.20 10.28 -13.43
C VAL A 61 -3.04 9.79 -14.59
N ILE A 62 -2.40 9.55 -15.73
CA ILE A 62 -3.03 9.03 -16.95
C ILE A 62 -2.56 7.60 -17.15
N ASN A 63 -3.45 6.63 -16.91
CA ASN A 63 -3.15 5.21 -17.10
C ASN A 63 -3.71 4.74 -18.44
N LYS A 64 -2.84 4.19 -19.28
CA LYS A 64 -3.18 3.58 -20.57
C LYS A 64 -2.70 2.13 -20.58
N THR A 65 -3.66 1.21 -20.56
CA THR A 65 -3.39 -0.22 -20.77
C THR A 65 -3.32 -0.48 -22.27
N LEU A 66 -2.13 -0.85 -22.77
CA LEU A 66 -1.94 -1.15 -24.20
C LEU A 66 -2.21 -2.63 -24.51
N SER A 67 -1.94 -3.51 -23.55
CA SER A 67 -2.18 -4.95 -23.64
C SER A 67 -2.49 -5.53 -22.25
N SER A 68 -2.95 -6.79 -22.17
CA SER A 68 -3.14 -7.51 -20.89
C SER A 68 -1.84 -7.57 -20.07
N PHE A 69 -0.70 -7.51 -20.75
CA PHE A 69 0.64 -7.67 -20.19
C PHE A 69 1.41 -6.36 -20.11
N PHE A 70 0.89 -5.27 -20.67
CA PHE A 70 1.62 -4.02 -20.75
C PHE A 70 0.74 -2.83 -20.42
N LYS A 71 1.09 -2.15 -19.33
CA LYS A 71 0.42 -0.95 -18.84
C LYS A 71 1.43 0.19 -18.79
N VAL A 72 0.98 1.35 -19.25
CA VAL A 72 1.76 2.58 -19.22
C VAL A 72 1.00 3.62 -18.41
N SER A 73 1.70 4.34 -17.55
CA SER A 73 1.15 5.40 -16.71
C SER A 73 2.02 6.65 -16.83
N HIS A 74 1.37 7.77 -17.07
CA HIS A 74 1.98 9.09 -17.12
C HIS A 74 1.53 9.86 -15.89
N THR A 75 2.45 10.16 -14.98
CA THR A 75 2.17 10.95 -13.78
C THR A 75 2.79 12.32 -13.91
N PHE A 76 1.94 13.36 -13.91
CA PHE A 76 2.34 14.75 -13.82
C PHE A 76 2.12 15.22 -12.40
N HIS A 77 3.17 15.69 -11.73
CA HIS A 77 3.11 16.26 -10.40
C HIS A 77 3.48 17.73 -10.46
N ILE A 78 2.49 18.60 -10.31
CA ILE A 78 2.66 20.06 -10.33
C ILE A 78 2.55 20.52 -8.88
N SER A 79 3.66 20.94 -8.29
CA SER A 79 3.70 21.52 -6.94
C SER A 79 4.00 23.01 -7.01
N ALA A 80 3.55 23.76 -6.00
CA ALA A 80 3.87 25.17 -5.83
C ALA A 80 5.19 25.39 -5.07
N VAL A 81 5.65 24.40 -4.31
CA VAL A 81 6.85 24.49 -3.45
C VAL A 81 8.00 23.66 -4.02
N ALA A 82 7.69 22.49 -4.59
CA ALA A 82 8.67 21.60 -5.20
C ALA A 82 8.68 21.77 -6.73
N PRO A 83 9.80 21.46 -7.41
CA PRO A 83 9.85 21.47 -8.87
C PRO A 83 8.79 20.53 -9.44
N SER A 84 8.11 20.98 -10.49
CA SER A 84 7.14 20.16 -11.21
C SER A 84 7.85 18.99 -11.86
N MET A 85 7.30 17.79 -11.70
CA MET A 85 7.93 16.53 -12.04
C MET A 85 7.03 15.75 -13.00
N TYR A 86 7.61 15.24 -14.09
CA TYR A 86 6.95 14.29 -14.97
C TYR A 86 7.59 12.92 -14.84
N ARG A 87 6.74 11.92 -14.63
CA ARG A 87 7.14 10.56 -14.33
C ARG A 87 6.43 9.59 -15.24
N PHE A 88 7.23 8.87 -16.00
CA PHE A 88 6.79 7.82 -16.89
C PHE A 88 6.93 6.48 -16.20
N HIS A 89 5.84 5.74 -16.05
CA HIS A 89 5.81 4.43 -15.42
C HIS A 89 5.33 3.39 -16.42
N ALA A 90 6.11 2.34 -16.63
CA ALA A 90 5.78 1.21 -17.46
C ALA A 90 5.78 -0.07 -16.62
N GLU A 91 4.73 -0.85 -16.74
CA GLU A 91 4.58 -2.14 -16.07
C GLU A 91 4.39 -3.21 -17.16
N TYR A 92 5.28 -4.19 -17.14
CA TYR A 92 5.22 -5.38 -17.97
C TYR A 92 4.97 -6.60 -17.07
N LEU A 93 3.87 -7.27 -17.30
CA LEU A 93 3.51 -8.53 -16.66
C LEU A 93 3.70 -9.64 -17.68
N GLN A 94 4.67 -10.51 -17.47
CA GLN A 94 4.80 -11.70 -18.32
C GLN A 94 3.60 -12.61 -18.10
N SER A 95 3.19 -13.38 -19.10
CA SER A 95 2.18 -14.41 -18.93
C SER A 95 2.69 -15.68 -19.54
N ASP A 96 3.06 -16.62 -18.69
CA ASP A 96 3.25 -17.99 -19.13
C ASP A 96 1.88 -18.62 -19.31
N THR A 97 1.52 -18.83 -20.57
CA THR A 97 0.27 -19.46 -21.00
C THR A 97 0.13 -20.93 -20.53
N ASP A 98 1.17 -21.51 -19.92
CA ASP A 98 1.22 -22.90 -19.46
C ASP A 98 1.11 -23.08 -17.94
N CYS A 99 1.23 -22.03 -17.13
CA CYS A 99 1.21 -22.19 -15.67
C CYS A 99 -0.06 -21.57 -15.07
N LYS A 100 -1.08 -22.41 -14.93
CA LYS A 100 -2.36 -22.09 -14.29
C LYS A 100 -2.26 -22.11 -12.76
N GLU A 101 -1.13 -21.72 -12.17
CA GLU A 101 -0.98 -21.57 -10.73
C GLU A 101 0.25 -20.71 -10.38
N THR A 102 -0.02 -19.48 -9.93
CA THR A 102 0.81 -18.69 -9.02
C THR A 102 2.12 -18.06 -9.52
N GLY A 103 1.97 -16.92 -10.22
CA GLY A 103 2.93 -15.80 -10.14
C GLY A 103 3.82 -15.65 -11.37
N SER A 104 3.39 -14.86 -12.33
CA SER A 104 4.25 -14.50 -13.45
C SER A 104 5.25 -13.39 -13.07
N PRO A 105 6.46 -13.38 -13.64
CA PRO A 105 7.40 -12.31 -13.40
C PRO A 105 6.83 -10.97 -13.90
N MET A 106 7.09 -9.92 -13.12
CA MET A 106 6.62 -8.57 -13.39
C MET A 106 7.78 -7.61 -13.32
N LEU A 107 7.94 -6.82 -14.39
CA LEU A 107 8.94 -5.77 -14.49
C LEU A 107 8.23 -4.42 -14.47
N ILE A 108 8.68 -3.54 -13.59
CA ILE A 108 8.16 -2.19 -13.43
C ILE A 108 9.33 -1.24 -13.61
N GLY A 109 9.20 -0.27 -14.51
CA GLY A 109 10.18 0.79 -14.72
C GLY A 109 9.52 2.14 -14.60
N GLU A 110 10.07 3.01 -13.75
CA GLU A 110 9.63 4.37 -13.54
C GLU A 110 10.79 5.32 -13.82
N MET A 111 10.63 6.21 -14.78
CA MET A 111 11.63 7.23 -15.12
C MET A 111 11.06 8.61 -14.88
N ASP A 112 11.82 9.43 -14.16
CA ASP A 112 11.53 10.83 -13.97
C ASP A 112 12.26 11.71 -15.00
N SER A 113 11.66 12.85 -15.34
CA SER A 113 12.19 13.98 -16.10
C SER A 113 13.60 14.45 -15.68
N SER A 114 14.00 14.25 -14.43
CA SER A 114 15.35 14.56 -13.94
C SER A 114 16.44 13.54 -14.33
N GLY A 115 16.06 12.44 -15.01
CA GLY A 115 16.96 11.34 -15.32
C GLY A 115 17.13 10.33 -14.18
N SER A 116 16.26 10.37 -13.17
CA SER A 116 16.21 9.36 -12.11
C SER A 116 15.36 8.17 -12.57
N LEU A 117 15.91 6.95 -12.52
CA LEU A 117 15.21 5.71 -12.91
C LEU A 117 15.02 4.82 -11.68
N ASN A 118 13.80 4.37 -11.46
CA ASN A 118 13.46 3.32 -10.50
C ASN A 118 12.97 2.09 -11.27
N ALA A 119 13.69 0.98 -11.19
CA ALA A 119 13.30 -0.29 -11.78
C ALA A 119 13.03 -1.31 -10.68
N HIS A 120 11.85 -1.94 -10.70
CA HIS A 120 11.49 -3.05 -9.83
C HIS A 120 11.27 -4.30 -10.68
N SER A 121 12.02 -5.35 -10.41
CA SER A 121 11.86 -6.67 -11.03
C SER A 121 11.37 -7.65 -9.99
N LEU A 122 10.19 -8.21 -10.20
CA LEU A 122 9.57 -9.21 -9.34
C LEU A 122 9.63 -10.56 -10.05
N PHE A 123 10.32 -11.51 -9.42
CA PHE A 123 10.50 -12.85 -9.91
C PHE A 123 9.84 -13.83 -8.94
N HIS A 124 9.00 -14.72 -9.47
CA HIS A 124 8.45 -15.84 -8.73
C HIS A 124 9.27 -17.07 -9.11
N LEU A 125 10.31 -17.37 -8.33
CA LEU A 125 11.24 -18.47 -8.58
C LEU A 125 10.58 -19.83 -8.31
N SER A 126 9.63 -19.88 -7.38
CA SER A 126 8.87 -21.07 -7.01
C SER A 126 7.53 -20.65 -6.39
N GLU A 127 6.58 -21.58 -6.21
CA GLU A 127 5.30 -21.31 -5.52
C GLU A 127 5.50 -20.67 -4.14
N ARG A 128 6.62 -20.98 -3.49
CA ARG A 128 6.97 -20.52 -2.13
C ARG A 128 8.04 -19.44 -2.10
N ILE A 129 8.77 -19.22 -3.18
CA ILE A 129 9.93 -18.30 -3.21
C ILE A 129 9.65 -17.16 -4.17
N ARG A 130 9.68 -15.94 -3.63
CA ARG A 130 9.61 -14.70 -4.39
C ARG A 130 10.90 -13.94 -4.23
N ALA A 131 11.46 -13.46 -5.33
CA ALA A 131 12.57 -12.52 -5.33
C ALA A 131 12.12 -11.20 -5.92
N LYS A 132 12.63 -10.10 -5.36
CA LYS A 132 12.34 -8.74 -5.78
C LYS A 132 13.67 -7.99 -5.85
N ALA A 133 14.00 -7.48 -7.01
CA ALA A 133 15.16 -6.63 -7.23
C ALA A 133 14.69 -5.20 -7.49
N VAL A 134 15.28 -4.24 -6.79
CA VAL A 134 14.98 -2.82 -6.94
C VAL A 134 16.26 -2.08 -7.27
N PHE A 135 16.26 -1.35 -8.37
CA PHE A 135 17.37 -0.51 -8.80
C PHE A 135 16.91 0.94 -8.87
N GLN A 136 17.64 1.84 -8.24
CA GLN A 136 17.38 3.26 -8.26
C GLN A 136 18.63 4.02 -8.69
N THR A 137 18.50 4.79 -9.76
CA THR A 137 19.50 5.72 -10.24
C THR A 137 19.01 7.15 -10.07
N VAL A 138 19.93 8.06 -9.79
CA VAL A 138 19.68 9.50 -9.72
C VAL A 138 20.74 10.17 -10.57
N GLN A 139 20.31 10.94 -11.59
CA GLN A 139 21.19 11.72 -12.46
C GLN A 139 22.43 10.93 -12.95
N SER A 140 22.20 9.73 -13.50
CA SER A 140 23.23 8.83 -14.03
C SER A 140 24.15 8.14 -12.99
N GLN A 141 23.91 8.30 -11.69
CA GLN A 141 24.61 7.55 -10.64
C GLN A 141 23.70 6.45 -10.07
N PHE A 142 24.25 5.24 -9.89
CA PHE A 142 23.59 4.16 -9.16
C PHE A 142 23.65 4.48 -7.67
N VAL A 143 22.50 4.83 -7.09
CA VAL A 143 22.41 5.22 -5.68
C VAL A 143 22.03 4.03 -4.83
N THR A 144 21.00 3.29 -5.26
CA THR A 144 20.44 2.22 -4.45
C THR A 144 20.14 0.99 -5.29
N TRP A 145 20.54 -0.17 -4.78
CA TRP A 145 20.23 -1.48 -5.35
C TRP A 145 19.89 -2.41 -4.20
N GLN A 146 18.69 -3.00 -4.26
CA GLN A 146 18.13 -3.83 -3.21
C GLN A 146 17.68 -5.16 -3.78
N PHE A 147 18.08 -6.24 -3.12
CA PHE A 147 17.66 -7.59 -3.44
C PHE A 147 16.93 -8.17 -2.25
N GLU A 148 15.65 -8.44 -2.43
CA GLU A 148 14.77 -9.00 -1.42
C GLU A 148 14.39 -10.41 -1.87
N THR A 149 14.60 -11.40 -1.01
CA THR A 149 14.17 -12.78 -1.22
C THR A 149 13.23 -13.17 -0.10
N GLU A 150 11.98 -13.46 -0.46
CA GLU A 150 10.90 -13.83 0.43
C GLU A 150 10.55 -15.31 0.23
N TYR A 151 10.62 -16.07 1.31
CA TYR A 151 10.18 -17.46 1.43
C TYR A 151 8.87 -17.53 2.21
N ARG A 152 7.79 -17.95 1.55
CA ARG A 152 6.47 -18.20 2.16
C ARG A 152 6.27 -19.69 2.38
N GLY A 153 6.35 -20.11 3.64
CA GLY A 153 5.94 -21.44 4.09
C GLY A 153 4.44 -21.55 4.31
N SER A 154 3.99 -22.69 4.87
CA SER A 154 2.60 -22.86 5.30
C SER A 154 2.29 -22.00 6.52
N ASP A 155 3.15 -22.06 7.54
CA ASP A 155 2.89 -21.47 8.87
C ASP A 155 3.88 -20.34 9.22
N PHE A 156 4.88 -20.10 8.36
CA PHE A 156 5.90 -19.06 8.55
C PHE A 156 6.25 -18.36 7.24
N THR A 157 6.76 -17.14 7.35
CA THR A 157 7.32 -16.36 6.25
C THR A 157 8.66 -15.78 6.68
N ALA A 158 9.69 -16.01 5.87
CA ALA A 158 11.02 -15.44 6.07
C ALA A 158 11.36 -14.56 4.88
N ALA A 159 11.95 -13.39 5.11
CA ALA A 159 12.42 -12.53 4.04
C ALA A 159 13.81 -12.00 4.36
N VAL A 160 14.68 -11.94 3.37
CA VAL A 160 16.02 -11.38 3.50
C VAL A 160 16.20 -10.32 2.42
N THR A 161 16.48 -9.09 2.86
CA THR A 161 16.72 -7.93 2.00
C THR A 161 18.16 -7.49 2.16
N MET A 162 18.90 -7.47 1.06
CA MET A 162 20.23 -6.89 0.97
C MET A 162 20.12 -5.56 0.24
N ALA A 163 20.51 -4.48 0.89
CA ALA A 163 20.52 -3.14 0.33
C ALA A 163 21.95 -2.62 0.24
N ASN A 164 22.29 -2.09 -0.93
CA ASN A 164 23.56 -1.43 -1.24
C ASN A 164 24.82 -2.24 -0.86
N PRO A 165 24.96 -3.50 -1.32
CA PRO A 165 26.16 -4.29 -1.06
C PRO A 165 27.37 -3.76 -1.84
N ASP A 166 28.30 -3.09 -1.17
CA ASP A 166 29.57 -2.64 -1.77
C ASP A 166 30.72 -3.54 -1.32
N ILE A 167 31.19 -4.41 -2.22
CA ILE A 167 32.29 -5.36 -1.97
C ILE A 167 33.61 -4.60 -1.72
N PHE A 168 33.82 -3.46 -2.37
CA PHE A 168 35.08 -2.71 -2.26
C PHE A 168 35.15 -1.88 -0.99
N ARG A 169 34.01 -1.38 -0.52
CA ARG A 169 33.91 -0.59 0.72
C ARG A 169 33.50 -1.42 1.94
N GLU A 170 33.34 -2.73 1.77
CA GLU A 170 32.83 -3.68 2.77
C GLU A 170 31.57 -3.18 3.49
N SER A 171 30.71 -2.49 2.75
CA SER A 171 29.50 -1.88 3.27
C SER A 171 28.29 -2.67 2.81
N VAL A 172 27.44 -3.09 3.75
CA VAL A 172 26.19 -3.78 3.40
C VAL A 172 25.14 -3.52 4.46
N ILE A 173 23.90 -3.32 4.00
CA ILE A 173 22.74 -3.32 4.86
C ILE A 173 21.98 -4.61 4.57
N THR A 174 21.84 -5.45 5.58
CA THR A 174 21.07 -6.70 5.49
C THR A 174 19.93 -6.64 6.48
N VAL A 175 18.71 -6.81 5.99
CA VAL A 175 17.52 -6.90 6.82
C VAL A 175 16.97 -8.31 6.69
N ALA A 176 16.81 -9.00 7.82
CA ALA A 176 16.20 -10.31 7.87
C ALA A 176 14.91 -10.23 8.67
N HIS A 177 13.80 -10.65 8.06
CA HIS A 177 12.49 -10.74 8.71
C HIS A 177 12.11 -12.20 8.84
N PHE A 178 11.51 -12.54 9.98
CA PHE A 178 10.93 -13.84 10.22
C PHE A 178 9.60 -13.65 10.94
N LEU A 179 8.52 -14.17 10.37
CA LEU A 179 7.19 -14.20 10.97
C LEU A 179 6.69 -15.64 11.02
N GLN A 180 6.08 -16.01 12.13
CA GLN A 180 5.50 -17.32 12.35
C GLN A 180 4.11 -17.17 12.96
N SER A 181 3.15 -17.89 12.39
CA SER A 181 1.83 -18.05 12.96
C SER A 181 1.94 -19.03 14.14
N VAL A 182 1.61 -18.57 15.35
CA VAL A 182 1.64 -19.38 16.58
C VAL A 182 0.24 -19.91 16.89
N SER A 183 -0.78 -19.11 16.57
CA SER A 183 -2.18 -19.51 16.66
C SER A 183 -2.95 -18.98 15.44
N PRO A 184 -4.19 -19.43 15.18
CA PRO A 184 -4.98 -18.94 14.05
C PRO A 184 -5.22 -17.42 14.06
N GLN A 185 -4.97 -16.77 15.20
CA GLN A 185 -5.17 -15.33 15.40
C GLN A 185 -3.89 -14.60 15.78
N LEU A 186 -2.85 -15.30 16.26
CA LEU A 186 -1.62 -14.70 16.76
C LEU A 186 -0.44 -15.05 15.86
N VAL A 187 0.19 -14.01 15.33
CA VAL A 187 1.43 -14.06 14.57
C VAL A 187 2.50 -13.36 15.38
N LEU A 188 3.66 -14.00 15.53
CA LEU A 188 4.82 -13.42 16.17
C LEU A 188 6.01 -13.49 15.22
N GLY A 189 6.97 -12.60 15.42
CA GLY A 189 8.21 -12.67 14.69
C GLY A 189 9.16 -11.54 15.03
N GLY A 190 10.11 -11.30 14.15
CA GLY A 190 11.10 -10.27 14.34
C GLY A 190 11.77 -9.84 13.05
N GLU A 191 12.39 -8.69 13.13
CA GLU A 191 13.21 -8.06 12.11
C GLU A 191 14.58 -7.79 12.70
N LEU A 192 15.62 -8.27 12.04
CA LEU A 192 17.01 -7.98 12.33
C LEU A 192 17.55 -7.08 11.21
N VAL A 193 17.82 -5.83 11.53
CA VAL A 193 18.54 -4.89 10.66
C VAL A 193 20.00 -4.91 11.05
N TYR A 194 20.82 -5.49 10.19
CA TYR A 194 22.28 -5.44 10.29
C TYR A 194 22.82 -4.40 9.30
N HIS A 195 23.52 -3.40 9.82
CA HIS A 195 24.24 -2.44 8.98
C HIS A 195 25.72 -2.53 9.32
N ARG A 196 26.51 -2.82 8.30
CA ARG A 196 27.96 -2.82 8.36
C ARG A 196 28.44 -1.71 7.44
N GLY A 197 29.05 -0.69 8.01
CA GLY A 197 29.78 0.34 7.29
C GLY A 197 31.25 0.34 7.70
N ARG A 198 32.09 1.03 6.93
CA ARG A 198 33.55 1.06 7.14
C ARG A 198 33.99 1.58 8.53
N ALA A 199 33.13 2.34 9.21
CA ALA A 199 33.42 2.95 10.51
C ALA A 199 32.48 2.51 11.64
N GLU A 200 31.32 1.93 11.32
CA GLU A 200 30.30 1.58 12.32
C GLU A 200 29.63 0.25 11.94
N GLU A 201 29.60 -0.66 12.91
CA GLU A 201 28.81 -1.89 12.86
C GLU A 201 27.67 -1.77 13.86
N GLY A 202 26.46 -2.12 13.43
CA GLY A 202 25.34 -2.18 14.35
C GLY A 202 24.23 -3.13 13.92
N GLY A 203 23.62 -3.75 14.91
CA GLY A 203 22.42 -4.56 14.76
C GLY A 203 21.27 -3.95 15.54
N ILE A 204 20.11 -3.85 14.91
CA ILE A 204 18.85 -3.53 15.58
C ILE A 204 17.94 -4.73 15.42
N LEU A 205 17.56 -5.32 16.55
CA LEU A 205 16.51 -6.33 16.61
C LEU A 205 15.20 -5.65 17.00
N THR A 206 14.16 -5.91 16.21
CA THR A 206 12.79 -5.49 16.43
C THR A 206 11.92 -6.73 16.52
N LEU A 207 11.14 -6.85 17.58
CA LEU A 207 10.14 -7.91 17.71
C LEU A 207 8.82 -7.40 17.14
N ALA A 208 8.11 -8.26 16.42
CA ALA A 208 6.83 -7.97 15.80
C ALA A 208 5.77 -8.94 16.29
N GLY A 209 4.56 -8.43 16.54
CA GLY A 209 3.40 -9.21 16.91
C GLY A 209 2.17 -8.70 16.20
N GLN A 210 1.32 -9.60 15.72
CA GLN A 210 0.01 -9.29 15.18
C GLN A 210 -1.04 -10.21 15.78
N TYR A 211 -2.15 -9.60 16.15
CA TYR A 211 -3.34 -10.28 16.63
C TYR A 211 -4.53 -9.94 15.75
N SER A 212 -5.09 -10.95 15.10
CA SER A 212 -6.19 -10.86 14.15
C SER A 212 -7.47 -11.40 14.79
N GLY A 213 -8.36 -10.49 15.18
CA GLY A 213 -9.73 -10.79 15.59
C GLY A 213 -10.70 -10.88 14.40
N PRO A 214 -12.00 -11.15 14.66
CA PRO A 214 -13.00 -11.29 13.61
C PRO A 214 -13.20 -10.00 12.78
N ASN A 215 -13.17 -8.84 13.44
CA ASN A 215 -13.44 -7.53 12.85
C ASN A 215 -12.31 -6.51 13.10
N TRP A 216 -11.20 -6.93 13.72
CA TRP A 216 -10.12 -6.03 14.12
C TRP A 216 -8.77 -6.72 14.04
N VAL A 217 -7.72 -5.93 13.83
CA VAL A 217 -6.34 -6.39 13.77
C VAL A 217 -5.49 -5.42 14.58
N ALA A 218 -4.77 -5.92 15.57
CA ALA A 218 -3.79 -5.15 16.32
C ALA A 218 -2.39 -5.63 15.96
N THR A 219 -1.45 -4.72 15.77
CA THR A 219 -0.06 -5.03 15.51
C THR A 219 0.86 -4.18 16.35
N LEU A 220 1.99 -4.75 16.74
CA LEU A 220 2.99 -4.13 17.60
C LEU A 220 4.37 -4.54 17.15
N ASN A 221 5.19 -3.56 16.80
CA ASN A 221 6.61 -3.70 16.54
C ASN A 221 7.38 -2.95 17.62
N ALA A 222 8.29 -3.60 18.32
CA ALA A 222 9.07 -2.98 19.39
C ALA A 222 10.53 -3.44 19.29
N GLY A 223 11.45 -2.49 19.24
CA GLY A 223 12.88 -2.74 19.14
C GLY A 223 13.70 -1.62 19.74
N LYS A 224 15.03 -1.75 19.66
CA LYS A 224 15.96 -0.73 20.18
C LYS A 224 15.77 0.64 19.53
N GLY A 225 15.28 0.67 18.28
CA GLY A 225 15.06 1.89 17.50
C GLY A 225 13.72 2.61 17.77
N GLY A 226 12.78 1.98 18.47
CA GLY A 226 11.45 2.52 18.70
C GLY A 226 10.37 1.46 18.85
N ALA A 227 9.15 1.93 19.08
CA ALA A 227 7.93 1.12 19.09
C ALA A 227 6.92 1.67 18.09
N HIS A 228 6.28 0.80 17.33
CA HIS A 228 5.25 1.12 16.37
C HIS A 228 4.06 0.18 16.58
N ALA A 229 2.95 0.73 17.05
CA ALA A 229 1.71 0.01 17.26
C ALA A 229 0.66 0.48 16.26
N SER A 230 -0.12 -0.45 15.72
CA SER A 230 -1.28 -0.09 14.90
C SER A 230 -2.49 -0.93 15.24
N TYR A 231 -3.67 -0.31 15.21
CA TYR A 231 -4.94 -0.94 15.51
C TYR A 231 -5.92 -0.60 14.40
N TYR A 232 -6.33 -1.63 13.67
CA TYR A 232 -7.33 -1.55 12.63
C TYR A 232 -8.64 -2.18 13.12
N HIS A 233 -9.75 -1.50 12.90
CA HIS A 233 -11.07 -1.99 13.26
C HIS A 233 -12.09 -1.69 12.16
N ARG A 234 -12.79 -2.73 11.71
CA ARG A 234 -13.89 -2.62 10.77
C ARG A 234 -15.21 -2.63 11.54
N ALA A 235 -15.73 -1.44 11.81
CA ALA A 235 -17.00 -1.27 12.51
C ALA A 235 -18.20 -1.70 11.64
N ASN A 236 -18.17 -1.40 10.34
CA ASN A 236 -19.25 -1.76 9.41
C ASN A 236 -18.71 -2.02 8.00
N LYS A 237 -19.56 -2.50 7.08
CA LYS A 237 -19.18 -2.70 5.66
C LYS A 237 -18.68 -1.41 5.00
N GLN A 238 -19.24 -0.28 5.43
CA GLN A 238 -18.93 1.07 4.92
C GLN A 238 -17.88 1.81 5.75
N ILE A 239 -17.64 1.44 7.02
CA ILE A 239 -16.82 2.23 7.94
C ILE A 239 -15.64 1.40 8.45
N GLN A 240 -14.45 1.96 8.30
CA GLN A 240 -13.19 1.39 8.77
C GLN A 240 -12.42 2.44 9.57
N VAL A 241 -11.79 2.02 10.66
CA VAL A 241 -11.03 2.89 11.55
C VAL A 241 -9.62 2.33 11.71
N GLY A 242 -8.64 3.20 11.70
CA GLY A 242 -7.23 2.89 11.90
C GLY A 242 -6.62 3.84 12.93
N VAL A 243 -5.85 3.28 13.86
CA VAL A 243 -5.09 4.04 14.85
C VAL A 243 -3.65 3.60 14.76
N GLU A 244 -2.73 4.55 14.67
CA GLU A 244 -1.30 4.29 14.55
C GLU A 244 -0.56 5.10 15.61
N PHE A 245 0.34 4.45 16.32
CA PHE A 245 1.21 5.05 17.32
C PHE A 245 2.65 4.70 17.00
N GLU A 246 3.47 5.71 16.76
CA GLU A 246 4.88 5.57 16.44
C GLU A 246 5.70 6.35 17.47
N ALA A 247 6.57 5.65 18.20
CA ALA A 247 7.49 6.23 19.16
C ALA A 247 8.92 5.86 18.73
N SER A 248 9.74 6.86 18.41
CA SER A 248 11.14 6.61 18.05
C SER A 248 12.06 7.04 19.19
N THR A 249 12.87 6.10 19.67
CA THR A 249 13.89 6.38 20.71
C THR A 249 15.00 7.25 20.17
N ARG A 250 15.29 7.18 18.86
CA ARG A 250 16.35 7.95 18.19
C ARG A 250 16.00 9.43 18.09
N THR A 251 14.79 9.77 17.66
CA THR A 251 14.36 11.17 17.50
C THR A 251 13.72 11.75 18.75
N GLN A 252 13.40 10.90 19.74
CA GLN A 252 12.60 11.24 20.92
C GLN A 252 11.25 11.87 20.55
N GLU A 253 10.68 11.40 19.45
CA GLU A 253 9.38 11.84 18.96
C GLU A 253 8.34 10.74 19.13
N THR A 254 7.14 11.17 19.51
CA THR A 254 5.95 10.36 19.55
C THR A 254 4.94 10.93 18.56
N LYS A 255 4.39 10.08 17.71
CA LYS A 255 3.35 10.41 16.75
C LYS A 255 2.16 9.51 17.02
N PHE A 256 1.00 10.12 17.11
CA PHE A 256 -0.27 9.43 17.23
C PHE A 256 -1.15 9.88 16.07
N SER A 257 -1.66 8.91 15.31
CA SER A 257 -2.46 9.14 14.12
C SER A 257 -3.77 8.37 14.26
N PHE A 258 -4.89 9.06 14.10
CA PHE A 258 -6.21 8.47 14.07
C PHE A 258 -6.83 8.70 12.70
N GLY A 259 -7.28 7.66 12.04
CA GLY A 259 -7.86 7.72 10.70
C GLY A 259 -9.19 7.01 10.64
N TYR A 260 -10.15 7.59 9.93
CA TYR A 260 -11.37 6.88 9.54
C TYR A 260 -11.55 6.91 8.03
N GLN A 261 -12.04 5.79 7.49
CA GLN A 261 -12.46 5.65 6.10
C GLN A 261 -13.96 5.32 6.04
N MET A 262 -14.70 6.08 5.24
CA MET A 262 -16.11 5.85 4.92
C MET A 262 -16.26 5.60 3.43
N ASP A 263 -16.84 4.46 3.06
CA ASP A 263 -17.16 4.09 1.69
C ASP A 263 -18.67 4.26 1.44
N LEU A 264 -19.02 5.12 0.48
CA LEU A 264 -20.39 5.43 0.06
C LEU A 264 -20.61 4.85 -1.35
N PRO A 265 -21.04 3.58 -1.45
CA PRO A 265 -21.20 2.91 -2.74
C PRO A 265 -22.27 3.56 -3.62
N GLU A 266 -23.32 4.14 -3.02
CA GLU A 266 -24.39 4.82 -3.74
C GLU A 266 -23.91 6.08 -4.49
N ALA A 267 -22.89 6.76 -3.94
CA ALA A 267 -22.29 7.94 -4.53
C ALA A 267 -20.99 7.62 -5.31
N ASN A 268 -20.51 6.38 -5.26
CA ASN A 268 -19.19 5.97 -5.75
C ASN A 268 -18.05 6.85 -5.19
N MET A 269 -18.09 7.13 -3.88
CA MET A 269 -17.14 8.00 -3.19
C MET A 269 -16.56 7.32 -1.95
N VAL A 270 -15.25 7.49 -1.74
CA VAL A 270 -14.55 7.04 -0.53
C VAL A 270 -13.98 8.27 0.18
N PHE A 271 -14.39 8.48 1.42
CA PHE A 271 -13.88 9.53 2.28
C PHE A 271 -12.85 8.95 3.24
N ARG A 272 -11.72 9.63 3.40
CA ARG A 272 -10.68 9.31 4.37
C ARG A 272 -10.31 10.57 5.11
N VAL A 273 -10.34 10.52 6.43
CA VAL A 273 -10.03 11.67 7.28
C VAL A 273 -9.00 11.25 8.32
N PRO A 274 -7.82 11.89 8.33
CA PRO A 274 -6.81 11.66 9.33
C PRO A 274 -6.75 12.81 10.35
N VAL A 275 -6.48 12.46 11.58
CA VAL A 275 -6.17 13.37 12.68
C VAL A 275 -4.79 12.98 13.17
N TYR A 276 -3.85 13.92 13.11
CA TYR A 276 -2.48 13.69 13.53
C TYR A 276 -2.19 14.48 14.80
N HIS A 277 -1.46 13.82 15.70
CA HIS A 277 -0.96 14.40 16.92
C HIS A 277 0.52 14.09 17.03
N ARG A 278 1.34 15.13 17.19
CA ARG A 278 2.79 14.98 17.35
C ARG A 278 3.19 15.56 18.70
N GLY A 279 3.85 14.72 19.51
CA GLY A 279 4.43 15.09 20.79
C GLY A 279 5.93 14.86 20.77
N ARG A 280 6.69 15.86 21.20
CA ARG A 280 8.14 15.74 21.44
C ARG A 280 8.40 15.85 22.93
N SER A 281 9.33 15.06 23.46
CA SER A 281 9.68 15.14 24.88
C SER A 281 10.21 16.55 25.22
N GLY A 282 9.43 17.34 25.96
CA GLY A 282 9.78 18.70 26.38
C GLY A 282 9.00 19.84 25.72
N GLU A 283 8.10 19.56 24.77
CA GLU A 283 7.27 20.58 24.11
C GLU A 283 5.76 20.29 24.23
N ALA A 284 4.94 21.34 24.19
CA ALA A 284 3.49 21.20 24.20
C ALA A 284 3.01 20.46 22.93
N PRO A 285 2.04 19.55 23.05
CA PRO A 285 1.56 18.76 21.93
C PRO A 285 0.94 19.60 20.81
N VAL A 286 1.27 19.30 19.55
CA VAL A 286 0.70 19.98 18.37
C VAL A 286 -0.26 19.03 17.67
N SER A 287 -1.55 19.40 17.60
CA SER A 287 -2.58 18.70 16.84
C SER A 287 -2.77 19.33 15.46
N SER A 288 -2.70 18.54 14.39
CA SER A 288 -3.07 18.98 13.04
C SER A 288 -4.20 18.12 12.47
N SER A 289 -5.30 18.77 12.11
CA SER A 289 -6.45 18.12 11.46
C SER A 289 -6.29 18.25 9.94
N GLY A 290 -6.15 17.12 9.24
CA GLY A 290 -6.16 17.09 7.78
C GLY A 290 -7.60 17.21 7.28
N TYR A 291 -7.97 18.36 6.73
CA TYR A 291 -9.32 18.57 6.18
C TYR A 291 -9.59 17.66 4.97
N ALA A 292 -10.82 17.14 4.92
CA ALA A 292 -11.34 16.28 3.86
C ALA A 292 -11.25 16.94 2.48
N ASN A 293 -10.75 16.19 1.49
CA ASN A 293 -10.82 16.59 0.09
C ASN A 293 -12.27 16.49 -0.39
N HIS A 294 -12.92 17.63 -0.62
CA HIS A 294 -14.23 17.68 -1.26
C HIS A 294 -14.10 17.30 -2.74
N GLY A 295 -14.53 16.09 -3.09
CA GLY A 295 -14.82 15.71 -4.47
C GLY A 295 -15.95 16.60 -5.00
N GLY A 296 -15.73 17.23 -6.15
CA GLY A 296 -16.63 18.22 -6.74
C GLY A 296 -18.05 17.69 -6.98
N LEU A 297 -19.03 18.46 -6.52
CA LEU A 297 -20.44 18.33 -6.84
C LEU A 297 -20.65 18.37 -8.36
N ARG A 298 -21.08 17.26 -8.96
CA ARG A 298 -21.80 17.32 -10.24
C ARG A 298 -23.24 17.72 -9.97
N GLN A 299 -23.61 18.90 -10.46
CA GLN A 299 -24.98 19.38 -10.59
C GLN A 299 -25.88 18.30 -11.23
N PRO A 300 -27.09 18.04 -10.71
CA PRO A 300 -28.01 17.12 -11.33
C PRO A 300 -28.47 17.69 -12.67
N GLN A 301 -28.11 17.00 -13.75
CA GLN A 301 -28.58 17.26 -15.10
C GLN A 301 -30.11 17.15 -15.10
N ARG A 302 -30.80 18.30 -15.28
CA ARG A 302 -32.25 18.38 -15.49
C ARG A 302 -32.64 17.37 -16.57
N ARG A 303 -33.43 16.36 -16.19
CA ARG A 303 -34.17 15.52 -17.14
C ARG A 303 -35.05 16.43 -17.99
N GLN A 304 -34.67 16.68 -19.24
CA GLN A 304 -35.61 17.15 -20.26
C GLN A 304 -36.58 15.99 -20.50
N ALA A 305 -37.83 16.17 -20.05
CA ALA A 305 -38.92 15.29 -20.37
C ALA A 305 -39.21 15.38 -21.88
N ALA A 306 -38.99 14.29 -22.59
CA ALA A 306 -39.44 14.15 -23.97
C ALA A 306 -40.97 14.12 -23.99
N SER A 307 -41.57 15.17 -24.55
CA SER A 307 -42.99 15.29 -24.85
C SER A 307 -43.40 14.23 -25.87
N ARG A 308 -44.22 13.26 -25.44
CA ARG A 308 -44.96 12.36 -26.36
C ARG A 308 -46.06 13.17 -27.08
N PRO A 309 -46.18 13.12 -28.41
CA PRO A 309 -47.33 13.68 -29.09
C PRO A 309 -48.56 12.77 -28.91
N ARG A 310 -49.65 13.39 -28.46
CA ARG A 310 -50.98 12.81 -28.22
C ARG A 310 -51.64 12.58 -29.58
N ARG A 311 -51.86 11.31 -29.96
CA ARG A 311 -52.70 10.94 -31.13
C ARG A 311 -54.15 11.34 -30.83
N GLU A 312 -54.64 12.37 -31.50
CA GLU A 312 -56.06 12.68 -31.61
C GLU A 312 -56.73 11.63 -32.52
N ARG A 313 -57.72 10.92 -31.97
CA ARG A 313 -58.71 10.17 -32.76
C ARG A 313 -59.78 11.17 -33.20
N ARG A 314 -59.92 11.39 -34.50
CA ARG A 314 -61.15 11.92 -35.11
C ARG A 314 -62.07 10.73 -35.42
N LEU A 315 -63.20 10.71 -34.74
CA LEU A 315 -64.53 10.24 -35.18
C LEU A 315 -65.18 11.48 -35.84
N ASP A 316 -65.98 11.49 -36.91
CA ASP A 316 -66.90 10.53 -37.53
C ASP A 316 -67.16 10.93 -39.01
N VAL A 317 -67.88 10.01 -39.69
CA VAL A 317 -68.74 10.07 -40.91
C VAL A 317 -68.25 9.17 -42.04
#